data_AF-U2L2M6-F1
#
_entry.id   AF-U2L2M6-F1
#
_cell.length_a   1.000
_cell.length_b   1.000
_cell.length_c   1.000
_cell.angle_alpha   90.00
_cell.angle_beta   90.00
_cell.angle_gamma   90.00
#
_symmetry.space_group_name_H-M   'P 1'
#
loop_
_entity.id
_entity.type
_entity.pdbx_description
1 polymer ?
#
loop_
_entity_poly.entity_id
_entity_poly.type
_entity_poly.pdbx_seq_one_letter_code
_entity_poly.pdbx_strand_id
1 'polypeptide(L)'
;MHKGTHFIGQPVYGQLINLLDKAEVLKFSGERYVKHFDSWQHLVVMLYAVIKRFDSLREITDSMFPEARKLAHLGIQVMPRRSTLSDANARRPEKVFESIYRSLYARYKDELSSDS
;
A
#
# COMPACT_ATOMS: atom_id res chain seq x y z
N MET A 1 -13.50 24.89 -19.81
CA MET A 1 -13.82 24.54 -18.40
C MET A 1 -12.70 23.68 -17.85
N HIS A 2 -11.78 24.27 -17.09
CA HIS A 2 -10.75 23.53 -16.37
C HIS A 2 -11.44 22.85 -15.18
N LYS A 3 -11.53 21.52 -15.17
CA LYS A 3 -11.89 20.80 -13.95
C LYS A 3 -10.77 21.06 -12.96
N GLY A 4 -11.05 21.70 -11.83
CA GLY A 4 -10.10 21.76 -10.74
C GLY A 4 -9.75 20.32 -10.34
N THR A 5 -8.47 19.97 -10.35
CA THR A 5 -7.93 18.71 -9.84
C THR A 5 -7.91 18.69 -8.31
N HIS A 6 -8.83 19.40 -7.67
CA HIS A 6 -8.99 19.33 -6.22
C HIS A 6 -9.66 18.00 -5.88
N PHE A 7 -8.95 17.21 -5.08
CA PHE A 7 -9.17 15.82 -4.64
C PHE A 7 -10.49 15.53 -3.90
N ILE A 8 -11.54 16.30 -4.15
CA ILE A 8 -12.85 16.22 -3.50
C ILE A 8 -13.61 15.04 -4.10
N GLY A 9 -13.27 13.83 -3.66
CA GLY A 9 -13.90 12.58 -4.09
C GLY A 9 -12.96 11.38 -4.11
N GLN A 10 -11.64 11.59 -4.09
CA GLN A 10 -10.69 10.49 -3.97
C GLN A 10 -10.55 10.10 -2.49
N PRO A 11 -10.77 8.82 -2.12
CA PRO A 11 -10.54 8.36 -0.76
C PRO A 11 -9.13 8.68 -0.29
N VAL A 12 -8.95 9.09 0.97
CA VAL A 12 -7.64 9.38 1.59
C VAL A 12 -6.63 8.28 1.31
N TYR A 13 -7.08 7.03 1.36
CA TYR A 13 -6.26 5.88 1.03
C TYR A 13 -5.70 5.88 -0.40
N GLY A 14 -6.50 6.28 -1.39
CA GLY A 14 -6.02 6.46 -2.76
C GLY A 14 -5.03 7.63 -2.90
N GLN A 15 -5.21 8.69 -2.13
CA GLN A 15 -4.26 9.81 -2.10
C GLN A 15 -2.91 9.36 -1.52
N LEU A 16 -2.92 8.55 -0.46
CA LEU A 16 -1.70 7.97 0.11
C LEU A 16 -0.99 7.05 -0.87
N ILE A 17 -1.72 6.17 -1.57
CA ILE A 17 -1.14 5.28 -2.58
C ILE A 17 -0.48 6.09 -3.70
N ASN A 18 -1.07 7.22 -4.11
CA ASN A 18 -0.52 8.09 -5.15
C ASN A 18 0.82 8.75 -4.76
N LEU A 19 1.18 8.80 -3.48
CA LEU A 19 2.48 9.29 -3.02
C LEU A 19 3.58 8.20 -3.11
N LEU A 20 3.19 6.93 -3.30
CA LEU A 20 4.10 5.80 -3.37
C LEU A 20 4.54 5.53 -4.81
N ASP A 21 5.83 5.23 -5.00
CA ASP A 21 6.35 4.77 -6.29
C ASP A 21 6.36 3.23 -6.35
N LYS A 22 5.51 2.66 -7.21
CA LYS A 22 5.42 1.21 -7.39
C LYS A 22 6.74 0.58 -7.86
N ALA A 23 7.45 1.20 -8.80
CA ALA A 23 8.70 0.65 -9.32
C ALA A 23 9.77 0.59 -8.23
N GLU A 24 9.80 1.61 -7.38
CA GLU A 24 10.72 1.68 -6.26
C GLU A 24 10.42 0.62 -5.18
N VAL A 25 9.15 0.42 -4.84
CA VAL A 25 8.69 -0.64 -3.93
C VAL A 25 9.10 -2.03 -4.42
N LEU A 26 8.95 -2.29 -5.73
CA LEU A 26 9.37 -3.56 -6.34
C LEU A 26 10.90 -3.72 -6.35
N LYS A 27 11.65 -2.62 -6.48
CA LYS A 27 13.12 -2.63 -6.39
C LYS A 27 13.61 -2.98 -4.99
N PHE A 28 13.00 -2.40 -3.94
CA PHE A 28 13.41 -2.65 -2.56
C PHE A 28 13.13 -4.08 -2.08
N SER A 29 12.09 -4.71 -2.59
CA SER A 29 11.78 -6.10 -2.20
C SER A 29 12.74 -7.12 -2.81
N GLY A 30 13.43 -6.77 -3.91
CA GLY A 30 14.37 -7.65 -4.60
C GLY A 30 13.71 -8.93 -5.14
N GLU A 31 12.38 -8.95 -5.26
CA GLU A 31 11.63 -10.13 -5.59
C GLU A 31 11.86 -10.57 -7.04
N ARG A 32 12.22 -11.83 -7.22
CA ARG A 32 12.30 -12.47 -8.54
C ARG A 32 11.22 -13.54 -8.66
N TYR A 33 10.65 -13.66 -9.86
CA TYR A 33 9.69 -14.70 -10.23
C TYR A 33 8.41 -14.76 -9.36
N VAL A 34 7.98 -13.64 -8.80
CA VAL A 34 6.70 -13.55 -8.10
C VAL A 34 5.57 -13.38 -9.13
N LYS A 35 4.67 -14.37 -9.20
CA LYS A 35 3.56 -14.38 -10.17
C LYS A 35 2.29 -13.71 -9.64
N HIS A 36 2.09 -13.72 -8.33
CA HIS A 36 0.91 -13.20 -7.65
C HIS A 36 1.30 -12.62 -6.30
N PHE A 37 0.58 -11.58 -5.86
CA PHE A 37 0.77 -10.95 -4.56
C PHE A 37 2.19 -10.45 -4.33
N ASP A 38 2.64 -9.56 -5.22
CA ASP A 38 3.96 -8.90 -5.16
C ASP A 38 4.09 -7.93 -3.97
N SER A 39 5.30 -7.41 -3.74
CA SER A 39 5.56 -6.47 -2.64
C SER A 39 4.72 -5.20 -2.70
N TRP A 40 4.33 -4.75 -3.90
CA TRP A 40 3.41 -3.63 -4.06
C TRP A 40 2.01 -3.98 -3.52
N GLN A 41 1.45 -5.11 -3.94
CA GLN A 41 0.15 -5.58 -3.47
C GLN A 41 0.17 -5.81 -1.95
N HIS A 42 1.26 -6.36 -1.43
CA HIS A 42 1.43 -6.57 0.01
C HIS A 42 1.53 -5.25 0.79
N LEU A 43 2.35 -4.30 0.34
CA LEU A 43 2.47 -2.97 0.95
C LEU A 43 1.11 -2.29 1.07
N VAL A 44 0.36 -2.28 -0.02
CA VAL A 44 -0.92 -1.61 -0.08
C VAL A 44 -1.93 -2.31 0.86
N VAL A 45 -1.98 -3.64 0.89
CA VAL A 45 -2.81 -4.38 1.87
C VAL A 45 -2.42 -4.08 3.32
N MET A 46 -1.13 -4.01 3.64
CA MET A 46 -0.68 -3.68 5.00
C MET A 46 -1.05 -2.24 5.38
N LEU A 47 -0.96 -1.30 4.45
CA LEU A 47 -1.38 0.08 4.68
C LEU A 47 -2.89 0.18 4.94
N TYR A 48 -3.71 -0.57 4.20
CA TYR A 48 -5.15 -0.68 4.46
C TYR A 48 -5.43 -1.17 5.88
N ALA A 49 -4.73 -2.24 6.30
CA ALA A 49 -4.87 -2.81 7.63
C ALA A 49 -4.54 -1.81 8.74
N VAL A 50 -3.45 -1.05 8.59
CA VAL A 50 -3.03 -0.02 9.54
C VAL A 50 -4.05 1.11 9.64
N ILE A 51 -4.53 1.62 8.50
CA ILE A 51 -5.52 2.71 8.47
C ILE A 51 -6.86 2.28 9.09
N LYS A 52 -7.26 1.02 8.87
CA LYS A 52 -8.49 0.46 9.43
C LYS A 52 -8.33 -0.08 10.85
N ARG A 53 -7.10 -0.13 11.38
CA ARG A 53 -6.75 -0.68 12.70
C ARG A 53 -7.16 -2.15 12.86
N PHE A 54 -6.83 -2.99 11.88
CA PHE A 54 -7.04 -4.43 11.99
C PHE A 54 -5.86 -5.10 12.69
N ASP A 55 -6.16 -5.96 13.65
CA ASP A 55 -5.17 -6.65 14.48
C ASP A 55 -4.93 -8.10 14.02
N SER A 56 -5.75 -8.62 13.10
CA SER A 56 -5.64 -9.99 12.61
C SER A 56 -5.71 -10.13 11.09
N LEU A 57 -5.04 -11.16 10.56
CA LEU A 57 -5.11 -11.51 9.14
C LEU A 57 -6.54 -11.81 8.67
N ARG A 58 -7.39 -12.31 9.57
CA ARG A 58 -8.81 -12.60 9.27
C ARG A 58 -9.59 -11.31 9.03
N GLU A 59 -9.45 -10.32 9.91
CA GLU A 59 -10.13 -9.03 9.76
C GLU A 59 -9.73 -8.32 8.46
N ILE A 60 -8.45 -8.41 8.10
CA ILE A 60 -7.95 -7.88 6.82
C ILE A 60 -8.66 -8.56 5.66
N THR A 61 -8.68 -9.89 5.60
CA THR A 61 -9.29 -10.58 4.45
C THR A 61 -10.80 -10.42 4.40
N ASP A 62 -11.48 -10.48 5.54
CA ASP A 62 -12.94 -10.44 5.62
C ASP A 62 -13.49 -9.04 5.27
N SER A 63 -12.75 -7.98 5.60
CA SER A 63 -13.11 -6.60 5.23
C SER A 63 -12.81 -6.25 3.77
N MET A 64 -11.74 -6.82 3.20
CA MET A 64 -11.34 -6.55 1.83
C MET A 64 -12.31 -7.14 0.80
N PHE A 65 -12.86 -8.33 1.07
CA PHE A 65 -13.74 -9.04 0.11
C PHE A 65 -14.99 -8.23 -0.29
N PRO A 66 -15.79 -7.69 0.64
CA PRO A 66 -16.94 -6.83 0.32
C PRO A 66 -16.54 -5.52 -0.38
N GLU A 67 -15.33 -5.01 -0.11
CA GLU A 67 -14.83 -3.76 -0.69
C GLU A 67 -14.06 -3.96 -2.01
N ALA A 68 -13.94 -5.19 -2.53
CA ALA A 68 -13.08 -5.53 -3.67
C ALA A 68 -13.27 -4.62 -4.88
N ARG A 69 -14.53 -4.28 -5.24
CA ARG A 69 -14.82 -3.36 -6.36
C ARG A 69 -14.29 -1.94 -6.08
N LYS A 70 -14.47 -1.43 -4.86
CA LYS A 70 -13.97 -0.10 -4.47
C LYS A 70 -12.45 -0.07 -4.45
N LEU A 71 -11.82 -1.12 -3.91
CA LEU A 71 -10.37 -1.27 -3.85
C LEU A 71 -9.76 -1.42 -5.25
N ALA A 72 -10.44 -2.08 -6.18
CA ALA A 72 -10.00 -2.18 -7.58
C ALA A 72 -9.89 -0.81 -8.27
N HIS A 73 -10.81 0.12 -7.97
CA HIS A 73 -10.74 1.51 -8.47
C HIS A 73 -9.57 2.31 -7.86
N LEU A 74 -9.01 1.84 -6.75
CA LEU A 74 -7.82 2.42 -6.09
C LEU A 74 -6.53 1.69 -6.49
N GLY A 75 -6.56 0.86 -7.53
CA GLY A 75 -5.39 0.12 -8.02
C GLY A 75 -5.10 -1.18 -7.27
N ILE A 76 -5.99 -1.62 -6.37
CA ILE A 76 -5.83 -2.84 -5.57
C ILE A 76 -6.70 -3.93 -6.17
N GLN A 77 -6.08 -4.72 -7.03
CA GLN A 77 -6.78 -5.74 -7.82
C GLN A 77 -6.79 -7.11 -7.13
N VAL A 78 -6.04 -7.29 -6.03
CA VAL A 78 -5.85 -8.58 -5.38
C VAL A 78 -6.48 -8.57 -4.00
N MET A 79 -7.39 -9.53 -3.77
CA MET A 79 -7.91 -9.88 -2.46
C MET A 79 -7.15 -11.13 -1.98
N PRO A 80 -6.08 -10.97 -1.17
CA PRO A 80 -5.29 -12.11 -0.76
C PRO A 80 -6.10 -13.04 0.14
N ARG A 81 -5.88 -14.35 0.01
CA ARG A 81 -6.34 -15.29 1.03
C ARG A 81 -5.51 -15.13 2.29
N ARG A 82 -6.06 -15.54 3.44
CA ARG A 82 -5.36 -15.45 4.73
C ARG A 82 -4.00 -16.14 4.72
N SER A 83 -3.89 -17.32 4.08
CA SER A 83 -2.61 -18.03 3.92
C SER A 83 -1.62 -17.24 3.06
N THR A 84 -2.08 -16.68 1.94
CA THR A 84 -1.24 -15.84 1.06
C THR A 84 -0.68 -14.63 1.79
N LEU A 85 -1.49 -13.96 2.62
CA LEU A 85 -1.04 -12.83 3.43
C LEU A 85 -0.06 -13.28 4.52
N SER A 86 -0.29 -14.43 5.13
CA SER A 86 0.63 -15.04 6.10
C SER A 86 1.99 -15.35 5.48
N ASP A 87 2.00 -15.99 4.31
CA ASP A 87 3.23 -16.34 3.59
C ASP A 87 4.00 -15.08 3.17
N ALA A 88 3.30 -14.04 2.73
CA ALA A 88 3.87 -12.75 2.39
C ALA A 88 4.53 -12.06 3.60
N ASN A 89 3.87 -12.06 4.75
CA ASN A 89 4.44 -11.53 6.00
C ASN A 89 5.69 -12.30 6.43
N ALA A 90 5.70 -13.62 6.27
CA ALA A 90 6.87 -14.44 6.61
C ALA A 90 8.04 -14.24 5.62
N ARG A 91 7.74 -14.04 4.33
CA ARG A 91 8.74 -13.94 3.27
C ARG A 91 9.39 -12.56 3.15
N ARG A 92 8.65 -11.49 3.42
CA ARG A 92 9.14 -10.11 3.25
C ARG A 92 9.57 -9.52 4.59
N PRO A 93 10.87 -9.29 4.80
CA PRO A 93 11.34 -8.71 6.04
C PRO A 93 10.89 -7.26 6.18
N GLU A 94 10.83 -6.79 7.42
CA GLU A 94 10.50 -5.42 7.81
C GLU A 94 11.36 -4.37 7.11
N LYS A 95 12.61 -4.73 6.77
CA LYS A 95 13.56 -3.88 6.03
C LYS A 95 13.03 -3.38 4.69
N VAL A 96 12.13 -4.12 4.04
CA VAL A 96 11.49 -3.67 2.80
C VAL A 96 10.63 -2.44 3.07
N PHE A 97 9.80 -2.50 4.12
CA PHE A 97 8.95 -1.38 4.55
C PHE A 97 9.77 -0.21 5.07
N GLU A 98 10.86 -0.48 5.81
CA GLU A 98 11.81 0.53 6.26
C GLU A 98 12.42 1.30 5.06
N SER A 99 12.88 0.57 4.04
CA SER A 99 13.49 1.18 2.85
C SER A 99 12.50 2.07 2.09
N ILE A 100 11.25 1.61 1.97
CA ILE A 100 10.16 2.39 1.37
C ILE A 100 9.92 3.68 2.17
N TYR A 101 9.79 3.58 3.50
CA TYR A 101 9.61 4.74 4.36
C TYR A 101 10.77 5.73 4.24
N ARG A 102 12.02 5.25 4.30
CA ARG A 102 13.20 6.12 4.19
C ARG A 102 13.26 6.86 2.86
N SER A 103 12.89 6.20 1.75
CA SER A 103 12.82 6.86 0.45
C SER A 103 11.73 7.94 0.41
N LEU A 104 10.53 7.61 0.88
CA LEU A 104 9.43 8.59 0.96
C LEU A 104 9.79 9.78 1.84
N TYR A 105 10.37 9.52 3.01
CA TYR A 105 10.82 10.58 3.90
C TYR A 105 11.88 11.45 3.23
N ALA A 106 12.89 10.86 2.58
CA ALA A 106 13.91 11.62 1.86
C ALA A 106 13.32 12.50 0.74
N ARG A 107 12.23 12.06 0.10
CA ARG A 107 11.54 12.80 -0.96
C ARG A 107 10.70 13.95 -0.44
N TYR A 108 9.98 13.75 0.67
CA TYR A 108 8.98 14.69 1.16
C TYR A 108 9.38 15.43 2.45
N LYS A 109 10.57 15.17 3.01
CA LYS A 109 11.02 15.77 4.27
C LYS A 109 10.96 17.30 4.28
N ASP A 110 11.22 17.96 3.16
CA ASP A 110 11.26 19.42 3.08
C ASP A 110 9.84 20.02 3.04
N GLU A 111 8.86 19.28 2.52
CA GLU A 111 7.43 19.66 2.56
C GLU A 111 6.78 19.34 3.92
N LEU A 112 7.30 18.32 4.62
CA LEU A 112 6.78 17.84 5.90
C LEU A 112 7.47 18.46 7.12
N SER A 113 8.61 19.11 6.94
CA SER A 113 9.29 19.86 7.99
C SER A 113 8.66 21.23 8.13
N SER A 114 8.01 21.48 9.26
CA SER A 114 7.37 22.77 9.56
C SER A 114 8.36 23.93 9.81
N ASP A 115 9.66 23.72 9.64
CA ASP A 115 10.70 24.72 9.90
C ASP A 115 11.29 25.29 8.59
N SER A 116 10.44 25.96 7.81
CA SER A 116 10.86 26.89 6.75
C SER A 116 10.06 28.19 6.84
#